data_AF-A0A8S3ZXL8-F1
#
_entry.id   AF-A0A8S3ZXL8-F1
#
_cell.length_a   1.000
_cell.length_b   1.000
_cell.length_c   1.000
_cell.angle_alpha   90.00
_cell.angle_beta   90.00
_cell.angle_gamma   90.00
#
_symmetry.space_group_name_H-M   'P 1'
#
loop_
_entity.id
_entity.type
_entity.pdbx_description
1 polymer ?
#
loop_
_entity_poly.entity_id
_entity_poly.type
_entity_poly.pdbx_seq_one_letter_code
_entity_poly.pdbx_strand_id
1 'polypeptide(L)'
;MATNISRNDSLWLGIDLGTTSVKVVLVDNGGSVVQSSSCPTAAQVESTAGSLGYEQDPRKILSTVDNLVCPLMMKFKENIRGIGITGQMHGVLMWQKCPNGRVDSLGDLGQFYVSNLYTWQDQRCTPEFLDTLPRASNSHQPVSTGHGCVTIFWLSRNQANFFQDGQFTSCGTIMDFLVSVLCGLDHPVTSDQLAASLGFFNRTNLSWDSVLHENQDFPHKLLPKIVPAGSCVGNVTASLTEWPSGIPVYVGLGDVQCAMYASLKDSCDAAINISTSIQLGFVIPAGSSDRVHHESPPSISFFPYFDGRLLALCAGLNGGNAISHFVECVAKWISDLGFSDSCDSASLMSRLQQLADKSKNDPSILTVHPIFFGERHDTDLCGHITGINATNFRSMGTIFRAVCEGIIDHLQDMVPVKYLQGRGISRLLVSGSVPVNNPIVMRRLIDVYAADVGLSVVVDDESVHAVGSAVGAARVIREYAETC
;
A
#
# COMPACT_ATOMS: atom_id res chain seq x y z
N MET A 1 6.74 7.79 26.01
CA MET A 1 6.40 8.61 27.20
C MET A 1 4.96 9.07 27.01
N ALA A 2 4.10 8.97 28.02
CA ALA A 2 2.73 9.49 27.91
C ALA A 2 2.80 11.03 27.97
N THR A 3 2.61 11.68 26.83
CA THR A 3 2.36 13.12 26.76
C THR A 3 1.04 13.40 27.51
N ASN A 4 1.07 14.36 28.44
CA ASN A 4 -0.14 14.82 29.13
C ASN A 4 -0.98 15.62 28.13
N ILE A 5 -1.87 14.93 27.40
CA ILE A 5 -2.82 15.56 26.47
C ILE A 5 -3.79 16.40 27.30
N SER A 6 -3.83 17.70 27.01
CA SER A 6 -4.76 18.63 27.65
C SER A 6 -6.17 18.48 27.06
N ARG A 7 -7.20 18.94 27.79
CA ARG A 7 -8.57 19.00 27.26
C ARG A 7 -8.73 19.87 25.99
N ASN A 8 -7.78 20.75 25.70
CA ASN A 8 -7.83 21.65 24.56
C ASN A 8 -7.04 21.16 23.34
N ASP A 9 -6.33 20.03 23.45
CA ASP A 9 -5.51 19.54 22.36
C ASP A 9 -6.41 18.96 21.26
N SER A 10 -6.19 19.39 20.01
CA SER A 10 -6.90 18.82 18.86
C SER A 10 -6.17 17.57 18.37
N LEU A 11 -6.92 16.50 18.14
CA LEU A 11 -6.41 15.21 17.69
C LEU A 11 -7.11 14.78 16.40
N TRP A 12 -6.38 14.08 15.54
CA TRP A 12 -6.90 13.48 14.31
C TRP A 12 -6.67 11.98 14.33
N LEU A 13 -7.73 11.22 14.04
CA LEU A 13 -7.68 9.76 14.01
C LEU A 13 -7.39 9.29 12.58
N GLY A 14 -6.30 8.53 12.42
CA GLY A 14 -6.01 7.76 11.22
C GLY A 14 -6.33 6.29 11.44
N ILE A 15 -7.01 5.66 10.48
CA ILE A 15 -7.35 4.23 10.48
C ILE A 15 -6.79 3.62 9.19
N ASP A 16 -5.94 2.60 9.32
CA ASP A 16 -5.38 1.81 8.21
C ASP A 16 -6.02 0.41 8.21
N LEU A 17 -6.88 0.16 7.22
CA LEU A 17 -7.52 -1.13 6.93
C LEU A 17 -6.61 -1.98 6.04
N GLY A 18 -5.46 -2.37 6.56
CA GLY A 18 -4.49 -3.21 5.87
C GLY A 18 -5.02 -4.64 5.65
N THR A 19 -4.35 -5.39 4.77
CA THR A 19 -4.79 -6.75 4.41
C THR A 19 -4.83 -7.71 5.59
N THR A 20 -3.85 -7.70 6.50
CA THR A 20 -3.79 -8.67 7.62
C THR A 20 -4.15 -8.10 8.99
N SER A 21 -4.14 -6.77 9.13
CA SER A 21 -4.34 -6.07 10.40
C SER A 21 -4.95 -4.70 10.19
N VAL A 22 -5.75 -4.24 11.16
CA VAL A 22 -6.14 -2.84 11.28
C VAL A 22 -5.14 -2.13 12.17
N LYS A 23 -4.79 -0.89 11.81
CA LYS A 23 -3.97 -0.01 12.63
C LYS A 23 -4.68 1.31 12.84
N VAL A 24 -4.53 1.88 14.03
CA VAL A 24 -5.10 3.19 14.36
C VAL A 24 -4.04 4.07 14.99
N VAL A 25 -4.09 5.36 14.66
CA VAL A 25 -3.16 6.37 15.14
C VAL A 25 -3.92 7.63 15.52
N LEU A 26 -3.53 8.25 16.63
CA LEU A 26 -3.89 9.63 16.94
C LEU A 26 -2.68 10.51 16.70
N VAL A 27 -2.84 11.55 15.88
CA VAL A 27 -1.85 12.62 15.73
C VAL A 27 -2.36 13.90 16.39
N ASP A 28 -1.44 14.67 16.97
CA ASP A 28 -1.73 16.00 17.49
C ASP A 28 -1.71 17.08 16.41
N ASN A 29 -1.95 18.32 16.81
CA ASN A 29 -1.88 19.50 15.95
C ASN A 29 -0.49 19.68 15.32
N GLY A 30 0.57 19.26 15.99
CA GLY A 30 1.93 19.26 15.46
C GLY A 30 2.18 18.18 14.41
N GLY A 31 1.28 17.20 14.27
CA GLY A 31 1.41 16.05 13.37
C GLY A 31 2.24 14.93 13.97
N SER A 32 2.51 15.01 15.27
CA SER A 32 3.24 13.98 16.03
C SER A 32 2.28 12.89 16.46
N VAL A 33 2.74 11.64 16.38
CA VAL A 33 1.95 10.49 16.84
C VAL A 33 1.88 10.50 18.37
N VAL A 34 0.67 10.55 18.89
CA VAL A 34 0.41 10.57 20.34
C VAL A 34 0.07 9.17 20.86
N GLN A 35 -0.68 8.41 20.08
CA GLN A 35 -1.03 7.03 20.41
C GLN A 35 -1.15 6.23 19.12
N SER A 36 -0.74 4.96 19.16
CA SER A 36 -0.90 4.01 18.06
C SER A 36 -1.25 2.63 18.60
N SER A 37 -2.10 1.90 17.89
CA SER A 37 -2.37 0.49 18.16
C SER A 37 -2.64 -0.26 16.86
N SER A 38 -2.47 -1.59 16.90
CA SER A 38 -2.63 -2.48 15.76
C SER A 38 -3.21 -3.80 16.23
N CYS A 39 -4.10 -4.40 15.46
CA CYS A 39 -4.69 -5.71 15.75
C CYS A 39 -4.85 -6.51 14.45
N PRO A 40 -4.40 -7.78 14.40
CA PRO A 40 -4.70 -8.68 13.29
C PRO A 40 -6.20 -8.90 13.13
N THR A 41 -6.69 -8.96 11.88
CA THR A 41 -8.14 -9.11 11.63
C THR A 41 -8.60 -10.57 11.58
N ALA A 42 -7.70 -11.50 11.23
CA ALA A 42 -8.03 -12.90 10.90
C ALA A 42 -9.24 -13.01 9.94
N ALA A 43 -9.34 -12.05 9.01
CA ALA A 43 -10.52 -11.86 8.17
C ALA A 43 -10.60 -12.81 6.98
N GLN A 44 -9.51 -13.50 6.62
CA GLN A 44 -9.51 -14.41 5.48
C GLN A 44 -10.58 -15.51 5.61
N VAL A 45 -11.28 -15.77 4.51
CA VAL A 45 -12.30 -16.80 4.39
C VAL A 45 -12.04 -17.68 3.17
N GLU A 46 -12.64 -18.87 3.16
CA GLU A 46 -12.59 -19.75 1.99
C GLU A 46 -13.35 -19.13 0.82
N SER A 47 -12.76 -19.19 -0.36
CA SER A 47 -13.37 -18.66 -1.58
C SER A 47 -14.05 -19.76 -2.39
N THR A 48 -15.18 -19.40 -3.00
CA THR A 48 -15.84 -20.22 -4.02
C THR A 48 -15.00 -20.41 -5.29
N ALA A 49 -13.99 -19.56 -5.52
CA ALA A 49 -13.03 -19.69 -6.61
C ALA A 49 -11.84 -20.61 -6.26
N GLY A 50 -11.87 -21.31 -5.13
CA GLY A 50 -10.82 -22.23 -4.70
C GLY A 50 -9.49 -21.49 -4.46
N SER A 51 -8.38 -22.07 -4.94
CA SER A 51 -7.03 -21.52 -4.75
C SER A 51 -6.76 -20.20 -5.47
N LEU A 52 -7.62 -19.80 -6.41
CA LEU A 52 -7.51 -18.52 -7.11
C LEU A 52 -8.20 -17.39 -6.35
N GLY A 53 -9.11 -17.70 -5.42
CA GLY A 53 -9.89 -16.71 -4.71
C GLY A 53 -9.24 -16.26 -3.41
N TYR A 54 -9.20 -14.95 -3.20
CA TYR A 54 -8.68 -14.34 -1.98
C TYR A 54 -9.70 -13.37 -1.42
N GLU A 55 -10.47 -13.85 -0.45
CA GLU A 55 -11.62 -13.15 0.12
C GLU A 55 -11.47 -12.93 1.63
N GLN A 56 -12.10 -11.86 2.12
CA GLN A 56 -12.13 -11.51 3.53
C GLN A 56 -13.55 -11.23 4.02
N ASP A 57 -13.83 -11.62 5.27
CA ASP A 57 -15.06 -11.26 5.96
C ASP A 57 -14.98 -9.79 6.43
N PRO A 58 -15.78 -8.87 5.86
CA PRO A 58 -15.77 -7.46 6.26
C PRO A 58 -16.17 -7.25 7.73
N ARG A 59 -16.99 -8.14 8.31
CA ARG A 59 -17.44 -8.03 9.71
C ARG A 59 -16.27 -8.18 10.69
N LYS A 60 -15.33 -9.07 10.38
CA LYS A 60 -14.11 -9.25 11.19
C LYS A 60 -13.21 -8.02 11.12
N ILE A 61 -13.08 -7.41 9.94
CA ILE A 61 -12.31 -6.17 9.75
C ILE A 61 -12.95 -5.05 10.59
N LEU A 62 -14.26 -4.84 10.44
CA LEU A 62 -15.00 -3.79 11.15
C LEU A 62 -15.03 -3.99 12.68
N SER A 63 -15.24 -5.21 13.16
CA SER A 63 -15.11 -5.52 14.59
C SER A 63 -13.71 -5.19 15.12
N THR A 64 -12.67 -5.43 14.32
CA THR A 64 -11.30 -5.05 14.69
C THR A 64 -11.13 -3.52 14.76
N VAL A 65 -11.78 -2.76 13.87
CA VAL A 65 -11.83 -1.30 13.94
C VAL A 65 -12.47 -0.84 15.24
N ASP A 66 -13.67 -1.33 15.59
CA ASP A 66 -14.36 -0.96 16.84
C ASP A 66 -13.49 -1.27 18.06
N ASN A 67 -12.91 -2.47 18.12
CA ASN A 67 -12.04 -2.88 19.23
C ASN A 67 -10.85 -1.93 19.45
N LEU A 68 -10.32 -1.34 18.38
CA LEU A 68 -9.21 -0.41 18.44
C LEU A 68 -9.64 1.04 18.68
N VAL A 69 -10.77 1.47 18.09
CA VAL A 69 -11.21 2.86 18.09
C VAL A 69 -12.06 3.20 19.31
N CYS A 70 -12.97 2.33 19.76
CA CYS A 70 -13.86 2.62 20.88
C CYS A 70 -13.11 3.03 22.16
N PRO A 71 -11.99 2.38 22.57
CA PRO A 71 -11.20 2.84 23.71
C PRO A 71 -10.60 4.25 23.53
N LEU A 72 -10.20 4.60 22.30
CA LEU A 72 -9.68 5.94 21.98
C LEU A 72 -10.79 6.98 22.04
N MET A 73 -11.96 6.66 21.49
CA MET A 73 -13.13 7.53 21.48
C MET A 73 -13.62 7.80 22.91
N MET A 74 -13.70 6.79 23.77
CA MET A 74 -14.08 6.99 25.17
C MET A 74 -13.11 7.92 25.92
N LYS A 75 -11.82 7.86 25.58
CA LYS A 75 -10.78 8.63 26.27
C LYS A 75 -10.61 10.05 25.72
N PHE A 76 -10.79 10.25 24.41
CA PHE A 76 -10.41 11.48 23.69
C PHE A 76 -11.56 12.11 22.88
N LYS A 77 -12.82 11.74 23.15
CA LYS A 77 -14.01 12.24 22.45
C LYS A 77 -14.00 13.75 22.20
N GLU A 78 -13.66 14.56 23.21
CA GLU A 78 -13.68 16.03 23.13
C GLU A 78 -12.51 16.60 22.32
N ASN A 79 -11.48 15.79 22.05
CA ASN A 79 -10.25 16.18 21.37
C ASN A 79 -10.27 15.84 19.87
N ILE A 80 -10.99 14.80 19.46
CA ILE A 80 -10.98 14.32 18.07
C ILE A 80 -11.69 15.33 17.15
N ARG A 81 -10.99 15.79 16.11
CA ARG A 81 -11.47 16.79 15.13
C ARG A 81 -11.77 16.20 13.76
N GLY A 82 -11.29 14.99 13.48
CA GLY A 82 -11.55 14.33 12.20
C GLY A 82 -11.06 12.89 12.17
N ILE A 83 -11.64 12.12 11.25
CA ILE A 83 -11.32 10.72 11.01
C ILE A 83 -10.91 10.55 9.54
N GLY A 84 -9.70 10.01 9.35
CA GLY A 84 -9.10 9.70 8.06
C GLY A 84 -8.94 8.21 7.94
N ILE A 85 -9.37 7.65 6.81
CA ILE A 85 -9.40 6.21 6.58
C ILE A 85 -8.56 5.90 5.34
N THR A 86 -7.67 4.95 5.48
CA THR A 86 -6.83 4.41 4.43
C THR A 86 -6.79 2.89 4.53
N GLY A 87 -6.24 2.20 3.54
CA GLY A 87 -6.11 0.74 3.60
C GLY A 87 -5.84 0.11 2.26
N GLN A 88 -5.96 -1.21 2.22
CA GLN A 88 -5.67 -2.00 1.03
C GLN A 88 -6.50 -1.54 -0.18
N MET A 89 -5.81 -1.27 -1.29
CA MET A 89 -6.41 -0.79 -2.54
C MET A 89 -6.89 -1.95 -3.43
N HIS A 90 -7.48 -1.61 -4.58
CA HIS A 90 -7.94 -2.52 -5.65
C HIS A 90 -9.16 -3.40 -5.34
N GLY A 91 -9.22 -3.98 -4.13
CA GLY A 91 -10.29 -4.89 -3.74
C GLY A 91 -11.67 -4.23 -3.68
N VAL A 92 -12.73 -5.04 -3.81
CA VAL A 92 -14.12 -4.58 -3.87
C VAL A 92 -15.04 -5.34 -2.93
N LEU A 93 -15.97 -4.59 -2.36
CA LEU A 93 -17.08 -5.04 -1.53
C LEU A 93 -18.39 -4.57 -2.17
N MET A 94 -19.44 -5.37 -2.06
CA MET A 94 -20.79 -4.99 -2.44
C MET A 94 -21.69 -5.04 -1.21
N TRP A 95 -22.58 -4.06 -1.09
CA TRP A 95 -23.51 -4.00 0.03
C TRP A 95 -24.86 -3.44 -0.36
N GLN A 96 -25.85 -3.79 0.43
CA GLN A 96 -27.15 -3.15 0.43
C GLN A 96 -27.06 -1.81 1.16
N LYS A 97 -27.76 -0.79 0.66
CA LYS A 97 -27.99 0.45 1.41
C LYS A 97 -28.59 0.11 2.78
N CYS A 98 -28.11 0.76 3.84
CA CYS A 98 -28.59 0.56 5.20
C CYS A 98 -30.13 0.56 5.25
N PRO A 99 -30.80 -0.57 5.55
CA PRO A 99 -32.24 -0.56 5.77
C PRO A 99 -32.54 0.37 6.96
N ASN A 100 -33.35 1.41 6.75
CA ASN A 100 -33.67 2.46 7.73
C ASN A 100 -32.53 3.39 8.15
N GLY A 101 -31.37 3.36 7.48
CA GLY A 101 -30.27 4.29 7.72
C GLY A 101 -29.57 4.14 9.08
N ARG A 102 -29.70 2.99 9.75
CA ARG A 102 -29.15 2.78 11.10
C ARG A 102 -28.24 1.55 11.14
N VAL A 103 -27.02 1.78 11.59
CA VAL A 103 -26.07 0.76 12.07
C VAL A 103 -25.74 1.15 13.51
N ASP A 104 -25.97 0.23 14.45
CA ASP A 104 -25.81 0.51 15.89
C ASP A 104 -24.37 0.28 16.38
N SER A 105 -23.65 -0.69 15.75
CA SER A 105 -22.25 -1.05 16.00
C SER A 105 -21.60 -1.56 14.70
N LEU A 106 -20.30 -1.34 14.48
CA LEU A 106 -19.62 -1.87 13.28
C LEU A 106 -19.35 -3.38 13.42
N GLY A 107 -19.26 -3.89 14.65
CA GLY A 107 -19.12 -5.32 14.95
C GLY A 107 -20.39 -6.15 14.73
N ASP A 108 -21.56 -5.51 14.72
CA ASP A 108 -22.85 -6.12 14.41
C ASP A 108 -23.58 -5.30 13.34
N LEU A 109 -23.31 -5.65 12.08
CA LEU A 109 -23.99 -5.07 10.94
C LEU A 109 -25.49 -5.45 10.88
N GLY A 110 -25.98 -6.37 11.73
CA GLY A 110 -27.39 -6.75 11.77
C GLY A 110 -27.88 -7.35 10.45
N GLN A 111 -28.97 -6.80 9.90
CA GLN A 111 -29.58 -7.25 8.63
C GLN A 111 -28.85 -6.72 7.38
N PHE A 112 -27.67 -6.12 7.51
CA PHE A 112 -26.92 -5.63 6.37
C PHE A 112 -26.51 -6.78 5.45
N TYR A 113 -27.01 -6.75 4.23
CA TYR A 113 -26.54 -7.67 3.21
C TYR A 113 -25.23 -7.13 2.62
N VAL A 114 -24.12 -7.81 2.93
CA VAL A 114 -22.76 -7.44 2.51
C VAL A 114 -22.08 -8.68 1.94
N SER A 115 -21.40 -8.55 0.80
CA SER A 115 -20.56 -9.61 0.26
C SER A 115 -19.31 -9.83 1.11
N ASN A 116 -18.52 -10.87 0.79
CA ASN A 116 -17.12 -10.85 1.20
C ASN A 116 -16.39 -9.70 0.49
N LEU A 117 -15.29 -9.23 1.07
CA LEU A 117 -14.33 -8.37 0.39
C LEU A 117 -13.48 -9.24 -0.54
N TYR A 118 -13.57 -9.00 -1.85
CA TYR A 118 -12.71 -9.60 -2.85
C TYR A 118 -11.42 -8.79 -2.91
N THR A 119 -10.29 -9.36 -2.47
CA THR A 119 -9.06 -8.60 -2.23
C THR A 119 -8.24 -8.38 -3.50
N TRP A 120 -7.23 -7.51 -3.40
CA TRP A 120 -6.25 -7.27 -4.48
C TRP A 120 -5.45 -8.52 -4.89
N GLN A 121 -5.38 -9.53 -4.02
CA GLN A 121 -4.67 -10.78 -4.29
C GLN A 121 -5.52 -11.74 -5.13
N ASP A 122 -6.82 -11.48 -5.29
CA ASP A 122 -7.74 -12.36 -5.98
C ASP A 122 -7.33 -12.57 -7.45
N GLN A 123 -7.13 -13.83 -7.82
CA GLN A 123 -6.67 -14.29 -9.14
C GLN A 123 -7.79 -14.98 -9.94
N ARG A 124 -9.07 -14.84 -9.54
CA ARG A 124 -10.19 -15.51 -10.25
C ARG A 124 -10.35 -15.04 -11.70
N CYS A 125 -9.87 -13.84 -12.01
CA CYS A 125 -9.97 -13.23 -13.32
C CYS A 125 -8.72 -13.59 -14.13
N THR A 126 -8.77 -14.74 -14.80
CA THR A 126 -7.63 -15.23 -15.60
C THR A 126 -7.32 -14.30 -16.78
N PRO A 127 -6.12 -14.38 -17.38
CA PRO A 127 -5.79 -13.61 -18.59
C PRO A 127 -6.84 -13.75 -19.71
N GLU A 128 -7.38 -14.95 -19.91
CA GLU A 128 -8.42 -15.21 -20.91
C GLU A 128 -9.71 -14.44 -20.58
N PHE A 129 -10.05 -14.32 -19.30
CA PHE A 129 -11.20 -13.52 -18.88
C PHE A 129 -10.93 -12.02 -19.10
N LEU A 130 -9.74 -11.53 -18.77
CA LEU A 130 -9.35 -10.13 -18.99
C LEU A 130 -9.46 -9.75 -20.48
N ASP A 131 -9.11 -10.66 -21.39
CA ASP A 131 -9.24 -10.47 -22.85
C ASP A 131 -10.70 -10.30 -23.31
N THR A 132 -11.69 -10.75 -22.51
CA THR A 132 -13.12 -10.58 -22.80
C THR A 132 -13.70 -9.26 -22.27
N LEU A 133 -12.91 -8.48 -21.53
CA LEU A 133 -13.38 -7.22 -20.97
C LEU A 133 -13.39 -6.13 -22.04
N PRO A 134 -14.32 -5.16 -21.93
CA PRO A 134 -14.27 -4.01 -22.80
C PRO A 134 -12.96 -3.23 -22.58
N ARG A 135 -12.43 -2.65 -23.66
CA ARG A 135 -11.26 -1.77 -23.57
C ARG A 135 -11.69 -0.43 -22.99
N ALA A 136 -10.97 0.06 -21.99
CA ALA A 136 -11.17 1.40 -21.46
C ALA A 136 -10.98 2.44 -22.58
N SER A 137 -11.82 3.47 -22.57
CA SER A 137 -11.83 4.55 -23.58
C SER A 137 -10.54 5.37 -23.55
N ASN A 138 -9.90 5.43 -22.38
CA ASN A 138 -8.63 6.13 -22.16
C ASN A 138 -7.55 5.10 -21.76
N SER A 139 -6.82 4.58 -22.75
CA SER A 139 -6.03 3.33 -22.71
C SER A 139 -4.74 3.38 -21.87
N HIS A 140 -4.60 4.30 -20.92
CA HIS A 140 -3.34 4.54 -20.23
C HIS A 140 -3.08 3.64 -19.00
N GLN A 141 -4.05 2.82 -18.59
CA GLN A 141 -3.83 1.82 -17.55
C GLN A 141 -4.54 0.52 -17.90
N PRO A 142 -3.80 -0.58 -18.16
CA PRO A 142 -4.42 -1.89 -18.33
C PRO A 142 -5.16 -2.30 -17.06
N VAL A 143 -6.28 -2.99 -17.23
CA VAL A 143 -7.01 -3.61 -16.13
C VAL A 143 -6.35 -4.95 -15.78
N SER A 144 -6.37 -5.29 -14.50
CA SER A 144 -5.70 -6.48 -13.96
C SER A 144 -6.65 -7.25 -13.07
N THR A 145 -6.38 -8.53 -12.86
CA THR A 145 -7.05 -9.29 -11.79
C THR A 145 -6.81 -8.63 -10.43
N GLY A 146 -7.78 -8.75 -9.52
CA GLY A 146 -7.80 -8.06 -8.23
C GLY A 146 -8.36 -6.63 -8.28
N HIS A 147 -8.51 -6.01 -9.47
CA HIS A 147 -9.23 -4.75 -9.61
C HIS A 147 -10.74 -4.95 -9.41
N GLY A 148 -11.36 -4.09 -8.61
CA GLY A 148 -12.76 -4.23 -8.24
C GLY A 148 -13.76 -4.31 -9.39
N CYS A 149 -13.63 -3.44 -10.41
CA CYS A 149 -14.50 -3.48 -11.58
C CYS A 149 -14.34 -4.78 -12.38
N VAL A 150 -13.13 -5.33 -12.43
CA VAL A 150 -12.83 -6.61 -13.09
C VAL A 150 -13.53 -7.76 -12.34
N THR A 151 -13.45 -7.76 -11.00
CA THR A 151 -14.17 -8.71 -10.16
C THR A 151 -15.69 -8.60 -10.32
N ILE A 152 -16.24 -7.38 -10.42
CA ILE A 152 -17.67 -7.17 -10.65
C ILE A 152 -18.11 -7.75 -12.00
N PHE A 153 -17.36 -7.53 -13.08
CA PHE A 153 -17.62 -8.19 -14.36
C PHE A 153 -17.62 -9.70 -14.23
N TRP A 154 -16.63 -10.25 -13.52
CA TRP A 154 -16.52 -11.70 -13.32
C TRP A 154 -17.73 -12.26 -12.58
N LEU A 155 -18.14 -11.62 -11.47
CA LEU A 155 -19.31 -12.02 -10.69
C LEU A 155 -20.59 -11.95 -11.51
N SER A 156 -20.77 -10.88 -12.28
CA SER A 156 -21.96 -10.71 -13.12
C SER A 156 -22.08 -11.80 -14.19
N ARG A 157 -20.96 -12.20 -14.80
CA ARG A 157 -20.94 -13.20 -15.89
C ARG A 157 -20.90 -14.65 -15.40
N ASN A 158 -20.29 -14.93 -14.25
CA ASN A 158 -20.03 -16.30 -13.80
C ASN A 158 -20.86 -16.73 -12.58
N GLN A 159 -21.45 -15.80 -11.83
CA GLN A 159 -22.33 -16.11 -10.71
C GLN A 159 -23.76 -15.69 -11.04
N ALA A 160 -24.53 -16.64 -11.57
CA ALA A 160 -25.93 -16.43 -11.88
C ALA A 160 -26.67 -15.83 -10.67
N ASN A 161 -27.48 -14.81 -10.94
CA ASN A 161 -28.30 -14.09 -9.97
C ASN A 161 -27.56 -13.24 -8.93
N PHE A 162 -26.22 -13.17 -8.93
CA PHE A 162 -25.47 -12.43 -7.92
C PHE A 162 -25.92 -10.96 -7.76
N PHE A 163 -26.29 -10.31 -8.87
CA PHE A 163 -26.85 -8.96 -8.90
C PHE A 163 -28.35 -8.90 -9.23
N GLN A 164 -28.98 -10.01 -9.60
CA GLN A 164 -30.35 -10.00 -10.15
C GLN A 164 -31.42 -9.74 -9.10
N ASP A 165 -31.19 -10.12 -7.85
CA ASP A 165 -32.16 -9.98 -6.76
C ASP A 165 -32.25 -8.54 -6.21
N GLY A 166 -31.47 -7.59 -6.75
CA GLY A 166 -31.45 -6.19 -6.32
C GLY A 166 -30.95 -6.00 -4.88
N GLN A 167 -30.35 -7.03 -4.29
CA GLN A 167 -29.86 -7.05 -2.91
C GLN A 167 -28.72 -6.05 -2.69
N PHE A 168 -27.84 -5.87 -3.68
CA PHE A 168 -26.76 -4.90 -3.64
C PHE A 168 -27.19 -3.61 -4.32
N THR A 169 -26.94 -2.48 -3.67
CA THR A 169 -27.21 -1.14 -4.21
C THR A 169 -25.96 -0.28 -4.28
N SER A 170 -24.83 -0.81 -3.80
CA SER A 170 -23.59 -0.07 -3.62
C SER A 170 -22.40 -1.00 -3.74
N CYS A 171 -21.30 -0.48 -4.28
CA CYS A 171 -19.99 -1.11 -4.24
C CYS A 171 -18.89 -0.09 -3.95
N GLY A 172 -17.72 -0.59 -3.61
CA GLY A 172 -16.54 0.22 -3.33
C GLY A 172 -15.50 -0.61 -2.58
N THR A 173 -14.45 0.05 -2.12
CA THR A 173 -13.46 -0.58 -1.24
C THR A 173 -14.01 -0.76 0.17
N ILE A 174 -13.29 -1.50 1.03
CA ILE A 174 -13.64 -1.61 2.45
C ILE A 174 -13.60 -0.26 3.18
N MET A 175 -12.78 0.68 2.69
CA MET A 175 -12.69 2.05 3.22
C MET A 175 -13.94 2.84 2.85
N ASP A 176 -14.38 2.76 1.59
CA ASP A 176 -15.61 3.42 1.12
C ASP A 176 -16.84 2.87 1.87
N PHE A 177 -16.84 1.57 2.18
CA PHE A 177 -17.87 0.96 3.00
C PHE A 177 -17.86 1.50 4.43
N LEU A 178 -16.70 1.55 5.09
CA LEU A 178 -16.58 2.12 6.43
C LEU A 178 -17.04 3.59 6.46
N VAL A 179 -16.60 4.41 5.50
CA VAL A 179 -17.05 5.80 5.36
C VAL A 179 -18.58 5.88 5.20
N SER A 180 -19.16 4.99 4.37
CA SER A 180 -20.60 4.94 4.13
C SER A 180 -21.38 4.60 5.41
N VAL A 181 -20.88 3.65 6.20
CA VAL A 181 -21.49 3.28 7.49
C VAL A 181 -21.33 4.40 8.51
N LEU A 182 -20.13 4.95 8.67
CA LEU A 182 -19.86 6.04 9.62
C LEU A 182 -20.71 7.28 9.34
N CYS A 183 -20.88 7.65 8.07
CA CYS A 183 -21.63 8.84 7.68
C CYS A 183 -23.13 8.58 7.42
N GLY A 184 -23.57 7.31 7.45
CA GLY A 184 -24.94 6.94 7.07
C GLY A 184 -25.30 7.34 5.64
N LEU A 185 -24.38 7.14 4.67
CA LEU A 185 -24.56 7.61 3.30
C LEU A 185 -25.66 6.83 2.57
N ASP A 186 -26.47 7.57 1.81
CA ASP A 186 -27.45 6.99 0.89
C ASP A 186 -26.80 6.39 -0.37
N HIS A 187 -25.70 7.00 -0.81
CA HIS A 187 -24.90 6.58 -1.96
C HIS A 187 -23.42 6.58 -1.60
N PRO A 188 -22.66 5.56 -2.01
CA PRO A 188 -21.26 5.45 -1.63
C PRO A 188 -20.42 6.53 -2.34
N VAL A 189 -19.37 6.96 -1.65
CA VAL A 189 -18.42 7.96 -2.13
C VAL A 189 -17.02 7.35 -2.07
N THR A 190 -16.21 7.57 -3.11
CA THR A 190 -14.83 7.08 -3.20
C THR A 190 -13.90 8.21 -3.64
N SER A 191 -12.62 8.14 -3.26
CA SER A 191 -11.64 9.09 -3.76
C SER A 191 -11.21 8.75 -5.19
N ASP A 192 -10.69 9.73 -5.91
CA ASP A 192 -9.98 9.53 -7.18
C ASP A 192 -8.83 8.49 -7.09
N GLN A 193 -8.14 8.43 -5.94
CA GLN A 193 -7.11 7.43 -5.65
C GLN A 193 -7.67 6.00 -5.66
N LEU A 194 -8.77 5.77 -4.93
CA LEU A 194 -9.38 4.46 -4.81
C LEU A 194 -10.14 4.07 -6.09
N ALA A 195 -10.81 5.02 -6.74
CA ALA A 195 -11.43 4.83 -8.05
C ALA A 195 -10.41 4.35 -9.09
N ALA A 196 -9.24 4.98 -9.15
CA ALA A 196 -8.15 4.55 -10.03
C ALA A 196 -7.70 3.11 -9.74
N SER A 197 -7.72 2.68 -8.48
CA SER A 197 -7.35 1.31 -8.09
C SER A 197 -8.39 0.25 -8.46
N LEU A 198 -9.68 0.64 -8.56
CA LEU A 198 -10.78 -0.27 -8.91
C LEU A 198 -10.80 -0.61 -10.42
N GLY A 199 -10.04 0.12 -11.25
CA GLY A 199 -10.02 -0.03 -12.71
C GLY A 199 -11.17 0.72 -13.39
N PHE A 200 -11.04 0.99 -14.70
CA PHE A 200 -12.01 1.77 -15.50
C PHE A 200 -12.25 3.20 -14.96
N PHE A 201 -11.21 3.83 -14.45
CA PHE A 201 -11.20 5.23 -14.06
C PHE A 201 -10.61 6.09 -15.18
N ASN A 202 -11.35 7.10 -15.63
CA ASN A 202 -10.89 8.05 -16.61
C ASN A 202 -10.15 9.21 -15.92
N ARG A 203 -8.84 9.22 -16.07
CA ARG A 203 -7.94 10.21 -15.46
C ARG A 203 -8.11 11.63 -16.01
N THR A 204 -8.67 11.79 -17.21
CA THR A 204 -8.82 13.11 -17.87
C THR A 204 -9.97 13.92 -17.29
N ASN A 205 -11.09 13.27 -16.99
CA ASN A 205 -12.30 13.92 -16.47
C ASN A 205 -12.63 13.52 -15.02
N LEU A 206 -11.79 12.69 -14.40
CA LEU A 206 -11.94 12.17 -13.04
C LEU A 206 -13.29 11.46 -12.81
N SER A 207 -13.75 10.70 -13.80
CA SER A 207 -15.00 9.93 -13.75
C SER A 207 -14.77 8.45 -14.01
N TRP A 208 -15.78 7.63 -13.73
CA TRP A 208 -15.86 6.28 -14.28
C TRP A 208 -15.87 6.34 -15.81
N ASP A 209 -15.20 5.37 -16.44
CA ASP A 209 -15.18 5.24 -17.89
C ASP A 209 -16.60 4.99 -18.44
N SER A 210 -16.95 5.63 -19.54
CA SER A 210 -18.28 5.51 -20.15
C SER A 210 -18.60 4.07 -20.56
N VAL A 211 -17.56 3.28 -20.85
CA VAL A 211 -17.72 1.88 -21.22
C VAL A 211 -18.40 1.02 -20.13
N LEU A 212 -18.27 1.40 -18.85
CA LEU A 212 -18.99 0.73 -17.75
C LEU A 212 -20.50 1.00 -17.80
N HIS A 213 -20.92 2.17 -18.30
CA HIS A 213 -22.32 2.55 -18.39
C HIS A 213 -23.00 1.93 -19.61
N GLU A 214 -22.23 1.74 -20.68
CA GLU A 214 -22.71 1.17 -21.95
C GLU A 214 -22.78 -0.36 -21.93
N ASN A 215 -22.01 -1.01 -21.04
CA ASN A 215 -21.95 -2.47 -20.96
C ASN A 215 -23.10 -3.04 -20.10
N GLN A 216 -23.93 -3.90 -20.70
CA GLN A 216 -25.09 -4.51 -20.04
C GLN A 216 -24.71 -5.51 -18.93
N ASP A 217 -23.52 -6.08 -18.98
CA ASP A 217 -23.04 -7.00 -17.95
C ASP A 217 -22.56 -6.27 -16.69
N PHE A 218 -22.35 -4.95 -16.76
CA PHE A 218 -21.83 -4.18 -15.62
C PHE A 218 -22.97 -3.47 -14.87
N PRO A 219 -23.16 -3.75 -13.56
CA PRO A 219 -24.17 -3.09 -12.74
C PRO A 219 -23.72 -1.67 -12.33
N HIS A 220 -23.61 -0.76 -13.29
CA HIS A 220 -23.06 0.60 -13.09
C HIS A 220 -23.74 1.42 -11.99
N LYS A 221 -25.01 1.11 -11.64
CA LYS A 221 -25.74 1.78 -10.55
C LYS A 221 -25.12 1.56 -9.16
N LEU A 222 -24.26 0.56 -8.99
CA LEU A 222 -23.55 0.29 -7.75
C LEU A 222 -22.37 1.25 -7.52
N LEU A 223 -21.85 1.85 -8.60
CA LEU A 223 -20.61 2.61 -8.56
C LEU A 223 -20.71 3.80 -7.61
N PRO A 224 -19.66 4.05 -6.81
CA PRO A 224 -19.61 5.20 -5.93
C PRO A 224 -19.40 6.50 -6.70
N LYS A 225 -19.87 7.59 -6.12
CA LYS A 225 -19.53 8.94 -6.59
C LYS A 225 -18.05 9.21 -6.30
N ILE A 226 -17.31 9.63 -7.32
CA ILE A 226 -15.90 10.00 -7.18
C ILE A 226 -15.82 11.44 -6.66
N VAL A 227 -14.98 11.65 -5.64
CA VAL A 227 -14.62 12.97 -5.12
C VAL A 227 -13.10 13.10 -4.99
N PRO A 228 -12.54 14.31 -4.95
CA PRO A 228 -11.10 14.49 -4.72
C PRO A 228 -10.65 13.88 -3.39
N ALA A 229 -9.48 13.23 -3.36
CA ALA A 229 -8.83 12.84 -2.12
C ALA A 229 -8.73 14.03 -1.14
N GLY A 230 -8.98 13.77 0.15
CA GLY A 230 -9.03 14.80 1.19
C GLY A 230 -10.38 15.50 1.35
N SER A 231 -11.40 15.14 0.57
CA SER A 231 -12.76 15.66 0.76
C SER A 231 -13.37 15.18 2.09
N CYS A 232 -13.98 16.10 2.85
CA CYS A 232 -14.87 15.75 3.96
C CYS A 232 -16.20 15.22 3.39
N VAL A 233 -16.59 14.00 3.76
CA VAL A 233 -17.75 13.31 3.18
C VAL A 233 -19.00 13.52 4.04
N GLY A 234 -18.83 13.58 5.36
CA GLY A 234 -19.91 13.73 6.31
C GLY A 234 -19.39 13.69 7.73
N ASN A 235 -20.29 13.45 8.68
CA ASN A 235 -19.95 13.31 10.09
C ASN A 235 -20.40 11.93 10.59
N VAL A 236 -19.74 11.43 11.64
CA VAL A 236 -20.18 10.23 12.35
C VAL A 236 -21.66 10.37 12.73
N THR A 237 -22.47 9.42 12.26
CA THR A 237 -23.91 9.37 12.50
C THR A 237 -24.23 9.13 13.97
N ALA A 238 -25.38 9.65 14.42
CA ALA A 238 -25.87 9.42 15.77
C ALA A 238 -26.36 7.98 16.01
N SER A 239 -26.50 7.14 14.97
CA SER A 239 -26.89 5.74 15.14
C SER A 239 -25.77 4.87 15.71
N LEU A 240 -24.50 5.21 15.44
CA LEU A 240 -23.37 4.43 15.95
C LEU A 240 -23.14 4.76 17.42
N THR A 241 -23.67 3.90 18.29
CA THR A 241 -23.71 4.16 19.74
C THR A 241 -22.32 4.21 20.38
N GLU A 242 -21.36 3.50 19.81
CA GLU A 242 -19.99 3.39 20.31
C GLU A 242 -19.08 4.52 19.80
N TRP A 243 -19.55 5.32 18.84
CA TRP A 243 -18.80 6.41 18.24
C TRP A 243 -19.42 7.78 18.57
N PRO A 244 -18.62 8.80 18.91
CA PRO A 244 -19.14 10.15 19.11
C PRO A 244 -19.73 10.71 17.81
N SER A 245 -21.00 11.08 17.85
CA SER A 245 -21.66 11.72 16.72
C SER A 245 -21.05 13.09 16.41
N GLY A 246 -21.12 13.51 15.14
CA GLY A 246 -20.70 14.83 14.70
C GLY A 246 -19.21 15.00 14.41
N ILE A 247 -18.37 13.96 14.59
CA ILE A 247 -16.97 14.01 14.18
C ILE A 247 -16.89 13.96 12.65
N PRO A 248 -16.18 14.90 11.98
CA PRO A 248 -15.95 14.86 10.54
C PRO A 248 -15.24 13.58 10.08
N VAL A 249 -15.73 12.99 8.98
CA VAL A 249 -15.17 11.80 8.34
C VAL A 249 -14.82 12.16 6.90
N TYR A 250 -13.59 11.86 6.53
CA TYR A 250 -13.04 12.14 5.21
C TYR A 250 -13.16 10.92 4.29
N VAL A 251 -13.10 11.15 2.99
CA VAL A 251 -13.15 10.09 1.96
C VAL A 251 -12.02 9.09 2.17
N GLY A 252 -12.26 7.82 1.84
CA GLY A 252 -11.24 6.78 1.88
C GLY A 252 -10.05 7.10 0.99
N LEU A 253 -8.84 6.81 1.46
CA LEU A 253 -7.57 7.12 0.80
C LEU A 253 -6.77 5.84 0.49
N GLY A 254 -5.88 5.90 -0.49
CA GLY A 254 -4.96 4.79 -0.77
C GLY A 254 -3.84 4.67 0.26
N ASP A 255 -3.51 3.44 0.66
CA ASP A 255 -2.46 3.16 1.65
C ASP A 255 -1.07 3.63 1.23
N VAL A 256 -0.71 3.44 -0.05
CA VAL A 256 0.57 3.90 -0.59
C VAL A 256 0.63 5.42 -0.63
N GLN A 257 -0.45 6.08 -1.04
CA GLN A 257 -0.52 7.55 -1.05
C GLN A 257 -0.36 8.11 0.36
N CYS A 258 -1.03 7.53 1.35
CA CYS A 258 -0.89 7.96 2.74
C CYS A 258 0.50 7.65 3.31
N ALA A 259 1.07 6.48 3.02
CA ALA A 259 2.43 6.14 3.46
C ALA A 259 3.45 7.15 2.91
N MET A 260 3.35 7.49 1.62
CA MET A 260 4.20 8.49 0.99
C MET A 260 3.96 9.88 1.58
N TYR A 261 2.71 10.25 1.88
CA TYR A 261 2.39 11.52 2.55
C TYR A 261 3.02 11.63 3.93
N ALA A 262 3.04 10.53 4.69
CA ALA A 262 3.64 10.52 6.02
C ALA A 262 5.15 10.75 5.97
N SER A 263 5.82 10.24 4.93
CA SER A 263 7.26 10.32 4.77
C SER A 263 7.73 11.61 4.09
N LEU A 264 7.13 12.01 2.98
CA LEU A 264 7.58 13.14 2.17
C LEU A 264 7.32 14.47 2.88
N LYS A 265 8.33 15.34 2.97
CA LYS A 265 8.25 16.64 3.66
C LYS A 265 8.27 17.84 2.70
N ASP A 266 8.83 17.66 1.51
CA ASP A 266 8.94 18.67 0.45
C ASP A 266 8.74 18.05 -0.94
N SER A 267 8.43 18.89 -1.93
CA SER A 267 8.41 18.54 -3.36
C SER A 267 9.74 17.98 -3.91
N CYS A 268 10.87 18.29 -3.27
CA CYS A 268 12.19 17.78 -3.64
C CYS A 268 12.56 16.44 -2.98
N ASP A 269 11.61 15.81 -2.27
CA ASP A 269 11.82 14.53 -1.59
C ASP A 269 11.40 13.35 -2.46
N ALA A 270 12.21 12.30 -2.40
CA ALA A 270 11.78 10.94 -2.67
C ALA A 270 11.84 10.13 -1.38
N ALA A 271 10.93 9.19 -1.20
CA ALA A 271 10.91 8.26 -0.08
C ALA A 271 11.19 6.85 -0.60
N ILE A 272 12.03 6.11 0.12
CA ILE A 272 12.31 4.71 -0.14
C ILE A 272 12.06 3.89 1.13
N ASN A 273 11.29 2.82 0.99
CA ASN A 273 11.11 1.79 2.00
C ASN A 273 11.67 0.46 1.48
N ILE A 274 12.61 -0.12 2.22
CA ILE A 274 13.15 -1.44 1.95
C ILE A 274 12.87 -2.34 3.16
N SER A 275 11.86 -3.19 3.01
CA SER A 275 11.48 -4.20 4.01
C SER A 275 11.50 -5.57 3.35
N THR A 276 10.38 -6.31 3.30
CA THR A 276 10.30 -7.55 2.51
C THR A 276 10.58 -7.28 1.03
N SER A 277 10.02 -6.19 0.49
CA SER A 277 10.18 -5.71 -0.88
C SER A 277 10.66 -4.25 -0.88
N ILE A 278 10.73 -3.61 -2.06
CA ILE A 278 11.13 -2.20 -2.19
C ILE A 278 9.97 -1.35 -2.69
N GLN A 279 9.82 -0.16 -2.09
CA GLN A 279 8.98 0.90 -2.64
C GLN A 279 9.80 2.19 -2.68
N LEU A 280 9.91 2.80 -3.86
CA LEU A 280 10.50 4.14 -4.05
C LEU A 280 9.42 5.02 -4.67
N GLY A 281 9.07 6.12 -3.99
CA GLY A 281 8.04 7.04 -4.44
C GLY A 281 8.43 8.51 -4.32
N PHE A 282 7.88 9.33 -5.22
CA PHE A 282 8.02 10.79 -5.21
C PHE A 282 6.84 11.45 -5.93
N VAL A 283 6.61 12.73 -5.69
CA VAL A 283 5.42 13.43 -6.18
C VAL A 283 5.74 14.25 -7.44
N ILE A 284 4.89 14.12 -8.45
CA ILE A 284 4.93 14.91 -9.68
C ILE A 284 3.93 16.07 -9.55
N PRO A 285 4.35 17.32 -9.80
CA PRO A 285 3.46 18.47 -9.80
C PRO A 285 2.29 18.34 -10.78
N ALA A 286 1.15 18.93 -10.43
CA ALA A 286 -0.03 18.98 -11.28
C ALA A 286 0.30 19.63 -12.65
N GLY A 287 -0.33 19.16 -13.71
CA GLY A 287 -0.14 19.68 -15.08
C GLY A 287 1.13 19.21 -15.80
N SER A 288 1.94 18.33 -15.20
CA SER A 288 3.14 17.77 -15.82
C SER A 288 2.98 16.34 -16.36
N SER A 289 1.75 15.79 -16.38
CA SER A 289 1.47 14.36 -16.61
C SER A 289 1.97 13.81 -17.95
N ASP A 290 1.63 14.47 -19.06
CA ASP A 290 1.73 13.85 -20.40
C ASP A 290 3.19 13.66 -20.86
N ARG A 291 4.09 14.57 -20.44
CA ARG A 291 5.52 14.44 -20.74
C ARG A 291 6.22 13.43 -19.84
N VAL A 292 5.79 13.32 -18.59
CA VAL A 292 6.44 12.47 -17.59
C VAL A 292 6.26 11.00 -17.95
N HIS A 293 5.09 10.57 -18.43
CA HIS A 293 4.85 9.17 -18.77
C HIS A 293 5.80 8.60 -19.85
N HIS A 294 6.12 9.38 -20.89
CA HIS A 294 6.95 8.90 -22.01
C HIS A 294 8.45 8.85 -21.70
N GLU A 295 8.91 9.64 -20.73
CA GLU A 295 10.32 9.74 -20.34
C GLU A 295 10.65 8.87 -19.10
N SER A 296 9.66 8.17 -18.55
CA SER A 296 9.79 7.41 -17.31
C SER A 296 10.33 6.00 -17.57
N PRO A 297 11.18 5.46 -16.67
CA PRO A 297 11.49 4.04 -16.66
C PRO A 297 10.20 3.19 -16.58
N PRO A 298 10.16 2.01 -17.24
CA PRO A 298 8.99 1.13 -17.24
C PRO A 298 8.64 0.58 -15.84
N SER A 299 9.60 0.63 -14.91
CA SER A 299 9.44 0.27 -13.50
C SER A 299 8.56 1.26 -12.70
N ILE A 300 8.32 2.47 -13.22
CA ILE A 300 7.57 3.52 -12.53
C ILE A 300 6.12 3.53 -13.00
N SER A 301 5.22 3.37 -12.04
CA SER A 301 3.78 3.56 -12.21
C SER A 301 3.34 4.90 -11.63
N PHE A 302 2.28 5.48 -12.20
CA PHE A 302 1.73 6.75 -11.78
C PHE A 302 0.31 6.60 -11.27
N PHE A 303 0.05 7.15 -10.10
CA PHE A 303 -1.23 7.10 -9.42
C PHE A 303 -1.74 8.50 -9.11
N PRO A 304 -3.06 8.74 -9.10
CA PRO A 304 -3.60 9.97 -8.53
C PRO A 304 -3.08 10.20 -7.12
N TYR A 305 -2.76 11.45 -6.83
CA TYR A 305 -2.30 11.92 -5.53
C TYR A 305 -3.06 13.18 -5.12
N PHE A 306 -2.75 13.71 -3.94
CA PHE A 306 -3.41 14.89 -3.38
C PHE A 306 -3.21 16.14 -4.26
N ASP A 307 -4.22 17.01 -4.29
CA ASP A 307 -4.22 18.30 -5.01
C ASP A 307 -3.99 18.19 -6.53
N GLY A 308 -4.49 17.13 -7.16
CA GLY A 308 -4.34 16.90 -8.61
C GLY A 308 -2.91 16.57 -9.05
N ARG A 309 -2.03 16.27 -8.09
CA ARG A 309 -0.66 15.78 -8.33
C ARG A 309 -0.69 14.29 -8.68
N LEU A 310 0.44 13.77 -9.14
CA LEU A 310 0.63 12.32 -9.33
C LEU A 310 1.69 11.79 -8.38
N LEU A 311 1.49 10.57 -7.89
CA LEU A 311 2.50 9.80 -7.21
C LEU A 311 3.20 8.92 -8.24
N ALA A 312 4.49 9.16 -8.45
CA ALA A 312 5.38 8.26 -9.17
C ALA A 312 5.89 7.21 -8.20
N LEU A 313 5.74 5.92 -8.53
CA LEU A 313 6.08 4.82 -7.64
C LEU A 313 6.74 3.67 -8.40
N CYS A 314 7.91 3.26 -7.94
CA CYS A 314 8.52 1.98 -8.25
C CYS A 314 8.25 1.00 -7.11
N ALA A 315 7.61 -0.13 -7.41
CA ALA A 315 7.29 -1.19 -6.47
C ALA A 315 8.08 -2.46 -6.83
N GLY A 316 9.33 -2.54 -6.37
CA GLY A 316 10.23 -3.65 -6.65
C GLY A 316 9.96 -4.88 -5.77
N LEU A 317 10.02 -6.07 -6.34
CA LEU A 317 9.74 -7.33 -5.65
C LEU A 317 10.93 -7.84 -4.82
N ASN A 318 12.15 -7.44 -5.17
CA ASN A 318 13.39 -7.98 -4.59
C ASN A 318 13.97 -7.03 -3.52
N GLY A 319 13.56 -7.21 -2.27
CA GLY A 319 14.06 -6.49 -1.10
C GLY A 319 14.72 -7.44 -0.09
N GLY A 320 14.32 -7.37 1.18
CA GLY A 320 14.78 -8.28 2.23
C GLY A 320 14.44 -9.75 1.96
N ASN A 321 13.38 -10.04 1.20
CA ASN A 321 13.06 -11.39 0.76
C ASN A 321 14.17 -12.01 -0.10
N ALA A 322 14.85 -11.23 -0.93
CA ALA A 322 15.94 -11.70 -1.77
C ALA A 322 17.18 -12.08 -0.94
N ILE A 323 17.48 -11.30 0.12
CA ILE A 323 18.53 -11.64 1.08
C ILE A 323 18.18 -12.93 1.82
N SER A 324 16.95 -13.01 2.38
CA SER A 324 16.48 -14.20 3.11
C SER A 324 16.49 -15.44 2.23
N HIS A 325 16.04 -15.33 0.97
CA HIS A 325 16.05 -16.44 0.02
C HIS A 325 17.47 -16.93 -0.25
N PHE A 326 18.45 -16.02 -0.42
CA PHE A 326 19.85 -16.42 -0.54
C PHE A 326 20.35 -17.18 0.70
N VAL A 327 19.98 -16.75 1.92
CA VAL A 327 20.33 -17.49 3.16
C VAL A 327 19.69 -18.87 3.19
N GLU A 328 18.45 -19.00 2.76
CA GLU A 328 17.76 -20.30 2.63
C GLU A 328 18.45 -21.20 1.60
N CYS A 329 18.91 -20.66 0.47
CA CYS A 329 19.71 -21.41 -0.51
C CYS A 329 21.00 -21.95 0.13
N VAL A 330 21.71 -21.13 0.91
CA VAL A 330 22.92 -21.56 1.62
C VAL A 330 22.61 -22.68 2.62
N ALA A 331 21.53 -22.53 3.40
CA ALA A 331 21.07 -23.57 4.33
C ALA A 331 20.77 -24.89 3.59
N LYS A 332 20.09 -24.80 2.44
CA LYS A 332 19.77 -25.94 1.59
C LYS A 332 21.03 -26.62 1.03
N TRP A 333 22.02 -25.87 0.57
CA TRP A 333 23.29 -26.44 0.08
C TRP A 333 24.08 -27.15 1.18
N ILE A 334 24.12 -26.60 2.40
CA ILE A 334 24.75 -27.24 3.56
C ILE A 334 24.07 -28.58 3.85
N SER A 335 22.73 -28.60 3.83
CA SER A 335 21.94 -29.82 4.00
C SER A 335 22.19 -30.85 2.89
N ASP A 336 22.24 -30.42 1.63
CA ASP A 336 22.49 -31.30 0.47
C ASP A 336 23.88 -31.95 0.51
N LEU A 337 24.85 -31.28 1.12
CA LEU A 337 26.20 -31.82 1.35
C LEU A 337 26.28 -32.79 2.55
N GLY A 338 25.17 -33.02 3.26
CA GLY A 338 25.11 -33.95 4.38
C GLY A 338 25.52 -33.37 5.73
N PHE A 339 25.68 -32.04 5.84
CA PHE A 339 25.88 -31.38 7.12
C PHE A 339 24.50 -31.11 7.74
N SER A 340 24.01 -32.09 8.52
CA SER A 340 22.62 -32.18 8.98
C SER A 340 22.30 -31.43 10.28
N ASP A 341 23.23 -30.64 10.82
CA ASP A 341 22.92 -29.83 12.00
C ASP A 341 21.97 -28.70 11.58
N SER A 342 20.88 -28.54 12.34
CA SER A 342 19.85 -27.54 12.11
C SER A 342 20.47 -26.13 12.12
N CYS A 343 20.86 -25.64 10.95
CA CYS A 343 21.29 -24.26 10.80
C CYS A 343 20.03 -23.41 10.69
N ASP A 344 19.66 -22.77 11.78
CA ASP A 344 18.56 -21.82 11.75
C ASP A 344 18.94 -20.61 10.87
N SER A 345 18.00 -20.09 10.08
CA SER A 345 18.25 -19.02 9.12
C SER A 345 18.77 -17.74 9.79
N ALA A 346 18.43 -17.48 11.06
CA ALA A 346 18.90 -16.31 11.78
C ALA A 346 20.39 -16.41 12.15
N SER A 347 20.84 -17.57 12.62
CA SER A 347 22.25 -17.86 12.87
C SER A 347 23.07 -17.83 11.59
N LEU A 348 22.53 -18.37 10.49
CA LEU A 348 23.19 -18.29 9.18
C LEU A 348 23.30 -16.85 8.68
N MET A 349 22.23 -16.05 8.76
CA MET A 349 22.24 -14.63 8.41
C MET A 349 23.33 -13.89 9.19
N SER A 350 23.36 -14.06 10.52
CA SER A 350 24.38 -13.46 11.40
C SER A 350 25.79 -13.89 11.01
N ARG A 351 25.98 -15.17 10.69
CA ARG A 351 27.28 -15.69 10.26
C ARG A 351 27.73 -15.13 8.91
N LEU A 352 26.83 -15.04 7.94
CA LEU A 352 27.09 -14.47 6.62
C LEU A 352 27.48 -12.99 6.73
N GLN A 353 26.79 -12.23 7.58
CA GLN A 353 27.14 -10.85 7.88
C GLN A 353 28.56 -10.73 8.44
N GLN A 354 28.94 -11.56 9.42
CA GLN A 354 30.31 -11.58 9.96
C GLN A 354 31.37 -11.90 8.91
N LEU A 355 31.06 -12.78 7.95
CA LEU A 355 31.98 -13.12 6.86
C LEU A 355 32.09 -11.97 5.85
N ALA A 356 30.99 -11.29 5.54
CA ALA A 356 31.00 -10.09 4.71
C ALA A 356 31.84 -8.98 5.36
N ASP A 357 31.69 -8.75 6.66
CA ASP A 357 32.48 -7.75 7.40
C ASP A 357 33.98 -8.04 7.36
N LYS A 358 34.39 -9.32 7.40
CA LYS A 358 35.80 -9.72 7.29
C LYS A 358 36.37 -9.48 5.90
N SER A 359 35.55 -9.62 4.86
CA SER A 359 35.97 -9.44 3.46
C SER A 359 35.69 -8.03 2.92
N LYS A 360 35.28 -7.10 3.79
CA LYS A 360 34.85 -5.74 3.37
C LYS A 360 35.93 -4.94 2.64
N ASN A 361 37.20 -5.21 2.94
CA ASN A 361 38.35 -4.55 2.32
C ASN A 361 38.94 -5.34 1.15
N ASP A 362 38.41 -6.53 0.86
CA ASP A 362 38.88 -7.33 -0.26
C ASP A 362 38.31 -6.72 -1.55
N PRO A 363 39.18 -6.25 -2.48
CA PRO A 363 38.74 -5.71 -3.74
C PRO A 363 38.06 -6.82 -4.54
N SER A 364 36.84 -6.56 -4.99
CA SER A 364 36.06 -7.49 -5.78
C SER A 364 35.31 -6.75 -6.87
N ILE A 365 35.38 -7.28 -8.09
CA ILE A 365 34.55 -6.86 -9.22
C ILE A 365 33.26 -7.70 -9.33
N LEU A 366 33.01 -8.58 -8.36
CA LEU A 366 31.82 -9.43 -8.33
C LEU A 366 30.58 -8.55 -8.16
N THR A 367 29.65 -8.64 -9.10
CA THR A 367 28.31 -8.05 -8.95
C THR A 367 27.26 -9.14 -8.99
N VAL A 368 26.20 -8.96 -8.20
CA VAL A 368 25.06 -9.87 -8.15
C VAL A 368 23.80 -9.01 -8.28
N HIS A 369 22.90 -9.34 -9.20
CA HIS A 369 21.56 -8.78 -9.23
C HIS A 369 20.60 -9.85 -8.72
N PRO A 370 20.14 -9.79 -7.46
CA PRO A 370 19.40 -10.88 -6.81
C PRO A 370 17.90 -10.84 -7.16
N ILE A 371 17.60 -10.91 -8.45
CA ILE A 371 16.23 -10.89 -8.99
C ILE A 371 15.67 -12.31 -8.94
N PHE A 372 15.30 -12.78 -7.75
CA PHE A 372 14.79 -14.13 -7.53
C PHE A 372 13.30 -14.27 -7.84
N PHE A 373 12.56 -13.16 -7.79
CA PHE A 373 11.10 -13.16 -7.88
C PHE A 373 10.57 -12.43 -9.12
N GLY A 374 11.42 -12.17 -10.12
CA GLY A 374 11.10 -11.28 -11.25
C GLY A 374 10.84 -9.84 -10.79
N GLU A 375 10.25 -9.04 -11.67
CA GLU A 375 9.73 -7.72 -11.31
C GLU A 375 8.32 -7.49 -11.86
N ARG A 376 7.58 -6.53 -11.28
CA ARG A 376 6.18 -6.26 -11.69
C ARG A 376 6.05 -5.76 -13.12
N HIS A 377 7.06 -5.02 -13.59
CA HIS A 377 7.10 -4.44 -14.93
C HIS A 377 7.71 -5.40 -15.97
N ASP A 378 8.41 -6.45 -15.51
CA ASP A 378 9.02 -7.49 -16.33
C ASP A 378 9.12 -8.79 -15.52
N THR A 379 8.16 -9.70 -15.73
CA THR A 379 8.08 -10.95 -14.99
C THR A 379 9.10 -11.99 -15.42
N ASP A 380 9.72 -11.81 -16.60
CA ASP A 380 10.72 -12.73 -17.15
C ASP A 380 12.14 -12.38 -16.67
N LEU A 381 12.30 -11.23 -16.00
CA LEU A 381 13.57 -10.75 -15.46
C LEU A 381 14.16 -11.77 -14.46
N CYS A 382 15.40 -12.18 -14.69
CA CYS A 382 16.09 -13.17 -13.86
C CYS A 382 17.36 -12.59 -13.23
N GLY A 383 17.68 -13.07 -12.04
CA GLY A 383 18.91 -12.73 -11.34
C GLY A 383 20.16 -13.23 -12.08
N HIS A 384 21.26 -12.50 -11.95
CA HIS A 384 22.51 -12.85 -12.62
C HIS A 384 23.72 -12.42 -11.79
N ILE A 385 24.87 -13.05 -12.07
CA ILE A 385 26.14 -12.78 -11.40
C ILE A 385 27.19 -12.48 -12.48
N THR A 386 27.93 -11.39 -12.32
CA THR A 386 29.03 -11.04 -13.25
C THR A 386 30.33 -10.78 -12.49
N GLY A 387 31.45 -10.73 -13.23
CA GLY A 387 32.76 -10.45 -12.65
C GLY A 387 33.35 -11.60 -11.82
N ILE A 388 32.87 -12.83 -11.99
CA ILE A 388 33.40 -14.02 -11.31
C ILE A 388 34.85 -14.26 -11.71
N ASN A 389 35.72 -14.45 -10.72
CA ASN A 389 37.09 -14.90 -10.91
C ASN A 389 37.52 -15.87 -9.78
N ALA A 390 38.74 -16.39 -9.88
CA ALA A 390 39.24 -17.40 -8.95
C ALA A 390 39.38 -16.91 -7.48
N THR A 391 39.38 -15.60 -7.24
CA THR A 391 39.64 -15.01 -5.91
C THR A 391 38.38 -14.48 -5.23
N ASN A 392 37.36 -14.04 -5.98
CA ASN A 392 36.18 -13.40 -5.39
C ASN A 392 34.97 -14.32 -5.18
N PHE A 393 34.92 -15.48 -5.85
CA PHE A 393 33.76 -16.39 -5.79
C PHE A 393 33.96 -17.59 -4.86
N ARG A 394 35.05 -17.60 -4.07
CA ARG A 394 35.31 -18.62 -3.04
C ARG A 394 34.84 -18.20 -1.64
N SER A 395 34.64 -16.90 -1.43
CA SER A 395 34.26 -16.34 -0.13
C SER A 395 32.75 -16.13 -0.08
N MET A 396 32.07 -16.89 0.80
CA MET A 396 30.64 -16.70 1.04
C MET A 396 30.33 -15.29 1.56
N GLY A 397 31.26 -14.67 2.31
CA GLY A 397 31.12 -13.28 2.76
C GLY A 397 31.13 -12.29 1.60
N THR A 398 32.00 -12.49 0.62
CA THR A 398 32.08 -11.63 -0.58
C THR A 398 30.83 -11.77 -1.45
N ILE A 399 30.33 -13.00 -1.62
CA ILE A 399 29.09 -13.26 -2.35
C ILE A 399 27.89 -12.64 -1.62
N PHE A 400 27.77 -12.85 -0.31
CA PHE A 400 26.68 -12.28 0.50
C PHE A 400 26.70 -10.75 0.48
N ARG A 401 27.89 -10.14 0.57
CA ARG A 401 28.05 -8.68 0.40
C ARG A 401 27.52 -8.23 -0.97
N ALA A 402 27.93 -8.90 -2.04
CA ALA A 402 27.49 -8.58 -3.40
C ALA A 402 25.98 -8.76 -3.59
N VAL A 403 25.35 -9.76 -2.95
CA VAL A 403 23.88 -9.91 -2.92
C VAL A 403 23.23 -8.70 -2.25
N CYS A 404 23.73 -8.27 -1.08
CA CYS A 404 23.19 -7.12 -0.35
C CYS A 404 23.36 -5.81 -1.15
N GLU A 405 24.54 -5.57 -1.72
CA GLU A 405 24.82 -4.41 -2.57
C GLU A 405 23.96 -4.44 -3.85
N GLY A 406 23.80 -5.63 -4.41
CA GLY A 406 23.01 -5.93 -5.60
C GLY A 406 21.55 -5.50 -5.56
N ILE A 407 20.95 -5.48 -4.37
CA ILE A 407 19.58 -4.99 -4.18
C ILE A 407 19.47 -3.50 -4.53
N ILE A 408 20.47 -2.71 -4.13
CA ILE A 408 20.52 -1.28 -4.41
C ILE A 408 20.92 -1.05 -5.87
N ASP A 409 21.83 -1.86 -6.41
CA ASP A 409 22.24 -1.77 -7.81
C ASP A 409 21.07 -2.08 -8.75
N HIS A 410 20.30 -3.12 -8.47
CA HIS A 410 19.07 -3.43 -9.20
C HIS A 410 18.02 -2.32 -9.08
N LEU A 411 17.87 -1.72 -7.90
CA LEU A 411 17.00 -0.55 -7.75
C LEU A 411 17.47 0.63 -8.61
N GLN A 412 18.79 0.86 -8.72
CA GLN A 412 19.36 1.89 -9.56
C GLN A 412 19.12 1.63 -11.05
N ASP A 413 19.08 0.37 -11.48
CA ASP A 413 18.69 0.01 -12.84
C ASP A 413 17.21 0.32 -13.09
N MET A 414 16.34 0.00 -12.11
CA MET A 414 14.91 0.28 -12.20
C MET A 414 14.62 1.78 -12.18
N VAL A 415 15.24 2.54 -11.28
CA VAL A 415 15.04 3.99 -11.12
C VAL A 415 16.40 4.67 -11.01
N PRO A 416 16.99 5.08 -12.15
CA PRO A 416 18.30 5.71 -12.14
C PRO A 416 18.31 7.01 -11.33
N VAL A 417 19.31 7.23 -10.47
CA VAL A 417 19.41 8.49 -9.68
C VAL A 417 19.36 9.74 -10.57
N LYS A 418 19.95 9.70 -11.77
CA LYS A 418 19.88 10.83 -12.73
C LYS A 418 18.44 11.16 -13.14
N TYR A 419 17.58 10.16 -13.21
CA TYR A 419 16.16 10.36 -13.48
C TYR A 419 15.50 11.10 -12.30
N LEU A 420 15.78 10.71 -11.05
CA LEU A 420 15.29 11.43 -9.86
C LEU A 420 15.75 12.90 -9.86
N GLN A 421 17.03 13.17 -10.12
CA GLN A 421 17.54 14.55 -10.23
C GLN A 421 16.86 15.34 -11.34
N GLY A 422 16.64 14.71 -12.50
CA GLY A 422 15.89 15.32 -13.61
C GLY A 422 14.46 15.71 -13.24
N ARG A 423 13.91 15.13 -12.16
CA ARG A 423 12.61 15.49 -11.57
C ARG A 423 12.72 16.47 -10.40
N GLY A 424 13.90 17.04 -10.13
CA GLY A 424 14.12 18.02 -9.08
C GLY A 424 14.27 17.41 -7.68
N ILE A 425 14.46 16.09 -7.58
CA ILE A 425 14.68 15.42 -6.31
C ILE A 425 16.11 15.70 -5.84
N SER A 426 16.23 16.17 -4.59
CA SER A 426 17.52 16.47 -3.95
C SER A 426 17.71 15.74 -2.62
N ARG A 427 16.65 15.11 -2.09
CA ARG A 427 16.69 14.39 -0.80
C ARG A 427 15.97 13.05 -0.91
N LEU A 428 16.61 12.01 -0.38
CA LEU A 428 16.08 10.65 -0.31
C LEU A 428 15.86 10.27 1.16
N LEU A 429 14.61 10.05 1.52
CA LEU A 429 14.18 9.65 2.85
C LEU A 429 14.11 8.12 2.91
N VAL A 430 14.93 7.51 3.76
CA VAL A 430 15.14 6.06 3.82
C VAL A 430 14.45 5.47 5.03
N SER A 431 13.69 4.41 4.80
CA SER A 431 12.92 3.68 5.79
C SER A 431 12.96 2.16 5.54
N GLY A 432 12.42 1.39 6.48
CA GLY A 432 12.29 -0.06 6.36
C GLY A 432 13.33 -0.84 7.15
N SER A 433 13.01 -2.09 7.45
CA SER A 433 13.82 -2.91 8.36
C SER A 433 15.18 -3.30 7.78
N VAL A 434 15.33 -3.37 6.46
CA VAL A 434 16.57 -3.82 5.83
C VAL A 434 17.70 -2.79 6.01
N PRO A 435 17.57 -1.50 5.61
CA PRO A 435 18.65 -0.52 5.78
C PRO A 435 18.97 -0.27 7.25
N VAL A 436 17.99 -0.40 8.16
CA VAL A 436 18.22 -0.27 9.61
C VAL A 436 19.07 -1.42 10.16
N ASN A 437 18.83 -2.66 9.72
CA ASN A 437 19.47 -3.86 10.27
C ASN A 437 20.62 -4.41 9.43
N ASN A 438 20.83 -3.92 8.21
CA ASN A 438 21.87 -4.36 7.29
C ASN A 438 22.77 -3.19 6.87
N PRO A 439 23.94 -3.01 7.53
CA PRO A 439 24.87 -1.93 7.25
C PRO A 439 25.44 -1.93 5.83
N ILE A 440 25.48 -3.09 5.16
CA ILE A 440 25.96 -3.20 3.77
C ILE A 440 24.98 -2.50 2.84
N VAL A 441 23.69 -2.79 2.99
CA VAL A 441 22.62 -2.17 2.19
C VAL A 441 22.59 -0.66 2.43
N MET A 442 22.62 -0.21 3.69
CA MET A 442 22.59 1.22 4.00
C MET A 442 23.81 1.95 3.43
N ARG A 443 24.99 1.36 3.54
CA ARG A 443 26.21 1.95 2.96
C ARG A 443 26.12 2.02 1.44
N ARG A 444 25.68 0.96 0.76
CA ARG A 444 25.53 0.96 -0.69
C ARG A 444 24.52 2.01 -1.16
N LEU A 445 23.43 2.19 -0.42
CA LEU A 445 22.43 3.22 -0.67
C LEU A 445 23.05 4.63 -0.57
N ILE A 446 23.86 4.90 0.47
CA ILE A 446 24.59 6.16 0.59
C ILE A 446 25.60 6.33 -0.56
N ASP A 447 26.38 5.30 -0.90
CA ASP A 447 27.39 5.39 -1.94
C ASP A 447 26.75 5.71 -3.31
N VAL A 448 25.68 5.01 -3.68
CA VAL A 448 24.99 5.18 -4.97
C VAL A 448 24.20 6.50 -5.05
N TYR A 449 23.48 6.88 -3.99
CA TYR A 449 22.58 8.03 -4.05
C TYR A 449 23.20 9.34 -3.53
N ALA A 450 24.06 9.29 -2.52
CA ALA A 450 24.69 10.48 -1.95
C ALA A 450 26.06 10.78 -2.55
N ALA A 451 26.98 9.79 -2.58
CA ALA A 451 28.37 10.04 -2.96
C ALA A 451 28.56 10.26 -4.46
N ASP A 452 27.91 9.45 -5.29
CA ASP A 452 28.06 9.52 -6.74
C ASP A 452 27.28 10.70 -7.37
N VAL A 453 26.22 11.17 -6.70
CA VAL A 453 25.19 11.98 -7.35
C VAL A 453 24.71 13.19 -6.53
N GLY A 454 25.03 13.27 -5.24
CA GLY A 454 24.80 14.45 -4.40
C GLY A 454 23.41 14.59 -3.79
N LEU A 455 22.60 13.52 -3.72
CA LEU A 455 21.35 13.56 -2.95
C LEU A 455 21.65 13.52 -1.45
N SER A 456 20.86 14.26 -0.66
CA SER A 456 20.87 14.11 0.80
C SER A 456 20.12 12.83 1.18
N VAL A 457 20.83 11.84 1.70
CA VAL A 457 20.22 10.59 2.19
C VAL A 457 19.97 10.72 3.69
N VAL A 458 18.70 10.63 4.09
CA VAL A 458 18.27 10.82 5.49
C VAL A 458 17.49 9.59 5.94
N VAL A 459 17.90 8.96 7.03
CA VAL A 459 17.12 7.89 7.66
C VAL A 459 15.95 8.51 8.39
N ASP A 460 14.74 8.09 8.06
CA ASP A 460 13.52 8.57 8.70
C ASP A 460 13.15 7.69 9.91
N ASP A 461 13.62 8.09 11.09
CA ASP A 461 13.35 7.38 12.35
C ASP A 461 11.87 7.38 12.74
N GLU A 462 11.04 8.32 12.23
CA GLU A 462 9.59 8.35 12.51
C GLU A 462 8.83 7.27 11.72
N SER A 463 9.36 6.84 10.57
CA SER A 463 8.74 5.87 9.66
C SER A 463 8.96 4.40 10.05
N VAL A 464 9.71 4.14 11.13
CA VAL A 464 10.02 2.78 11.61
C VAL A 464 8.77 2.08 12.17
N HIS A 465 7.70 2.82 12.43
CA HIS A 465 6.44 2.23 12.88
C HIS A 465 5.61 1.76 11.68
N ALA A 466 5.19 0.49 11.72
CA ALA A 466 4.34 -0.16 10.70
C ALA A 466 2.95 0.49 10.49
N VAL A 467 2.70 1.69 11.03
CA VAL A 467 1.47 2.49 10.98
C VAL A 467 1.55 3.66 9.99
N GLY A 468 2.58 3.72 9.13
CA GLY A 468 2.87 4.85 8.23
C GLY A 468 1.66 5.36 7.44
N SER A 469 0.84 4.46 6.86
CA SER A 469 -0.38 4.86 6.15
C SER A 469 -1.43 5.49 7.09
N ALA A 470 -1.65 4.95 8.29
CA ALA A 470 -2.58 5.56 9.27
C ALA A 470 -2.10 6.96 9.70
N VAL A 471 -0.79 7.14 9.88
CA VAL A 471 -0.20 8.46 10.16
C VAL A 471 -0.47 9.42 9.01
N GLY A 472 -0.26 8.97 7.77
CA GLY A 472 -0.54 9.75 6.57
C GLY A 472 -2.00 10.17 6.49
N ALA A 473 -2.93 9.24 6.68
CA ALA A 473 -4.36 9.54 6.68
C ALA A 473 -4.72 10.61 7.73
N ALA A 474 -4.15 10.52 8.93
CA ALA A 474 -4.39 11.48 10.01
C ALA A 474 -3.75 12.86 9.72
N ARG A 475 -2.54 12.91 9.17
CA ARG A 475 -1.84 14.15 8.80
C ARG A 475 -2.52 14.87 7.65
N VAL A 476 -2.97 14.13 6.62
CA VAL A 476 -3.72 14.68 5.48
C VAL A 476 -4.98 15.37 5.96
N ILE A 477 -5.86 14.66 6.69
CA ILE A 477 -7.13 15.25 7.11
C ILE A 477 -6.94 16.43 8.07
N ARG A 478 -5.85 16.46 8.84
CA ARG A 478 -5.50 17.60 9.68
C ARG A 478 -5.27 18.85 8.83
N GLU A 479 -4.45 18.73 7.80
CA GLU A 479 -4.14 19.83 6.90
C GLU A 479 -5.34 20.26 6.04
N TYR A 480 -6.17 19.30 5.63
CA TYR A 480 -7.40 19.59 4.89
C TYR A 480 -8.51 20.20 5.77
N ALA A 481 -8.55 19.87 7.06
CA ALA A 481 -9.45 20.51 8.03
C ALA A 481 -9.12 21.99 8.28
N GLU A 482 -7.85 22.39 8.09
CA GLU A 482 -7.42 23.79 8.28
C GLU A 482 -7.69 24.68 7.06
N THR A 483 -7.92 24.07 5.89
CA THR A 483 -8.10 24.77 4.61
C THR A 483 -9.56 24.92 4.18
N CYS A 484 -10.49 24.20 4.82
CA CYS A 484 -11.94 24.30 4.66
C CYS A 484 -12.55 25.13 5.79
#